data_AF-A0A7Y7NZ44-F1
#
_entry.id   AF-A0A7Y7NZ44-F1
#
_cell.length_a   1.000
_cell.length_b   1.000
_cell.length_c   1.000
_cell.angle_alpha   90.00
_cell.angle_beta   90.00
_cell.angle_gamma   90.00
#
_symmetry.space_group_name_H-M   'P 1'
#
loop_
_entity.id
_entity.type
_entity.pdbx_description
1 polymer ?
#
loop_
_entity_poly.entity_id
_entity_poly.type
_entity_poly.pdbx_seq_one_letter_code
_entity_poly.pdbx_strand_id
1 'polypeptide(L)'
;MKIFNNIREFFWPLLEKSQIPEPKQISPEEITVSSTHIEKTLEYAINCYEAENERKKTVEGKSSLFIGTISVITSVIIGATSVLVKINDYNITISFIVLLLFVLTVYMTRTVWFSIKALERKSYHTLSINDFLISDSDETYYRKIISEITNKVRKNSIVINGKVDNMTMAQEYFKRAIVIVALYSFVILLLFLSKSGIDFSRHFQKCIALLNRIELNGWNTIILYVLAITSFLLSIKALMRKNK
;
A
#
# COMPACT_ATOMS: atom_id res chain seq x y z
N MET A 1 23.30 6.80 14.16
CA MET A 1 22.95 6.32 12.79
C MET A 1 21.50 5.88 12.64
N LYS A 2 20.93 5.00 13.48
CA LYS A 2 19.54 4.53 13.34
C LYS A 2 18.46 5.64 13.35
N ILE A 3 18.57 6.64 14.22
CA ILE A 3 17.60 7.75 14.30
C ILE A 3 17.59 8.60 13.03
N PHE A 4 18.76 8.91 12.47
CA PHE A 4 18.86 9.64 11.20
C PHE A 4 18.29 8.82 10.03
N ASN A 5 18.50 7.50 10.01
CA ASN A 5 17.88 6.63 9.01
C ASN A 5 16.37 6.60 9.14
N ASN A 6 15.83 6.54 10.36
CA ASN A 6 14.39 6.57 10.61
C ASN A 6 13.75 7.90 10.21
N ILE A 7 14.39 9.04 10.52
CA ILE A 7 13.91 10.37 10.11
C ILE A 7 13.95 10.48 8.59
N ARG A 8 15.06 10.06 7.96
CA ARG A 8 15.17 10.01 6.50
C ARG A 8 14.09 9.13 5.91
N GLU A 9 13.87 7.92 6.40
CA GLU A 9 12.85 7.02 5.87
C GLU A 9 11.43 7.55 6.05
N PHE A 10 11.18 8.29 7.13
CA PHE A 10 9.89 8.95 7.34
C PHE A 10 9.58 9.95 6.22
N PHE A 11 10.54 10.81 5.84
CA PHE A 11 10.34 11.82 4.78
C PHE A 11 10.66 11.30 3.37
N TRP A 12 11.62 10.40 3.26
CA TRP A 12 12.23 9.93 2.02
C TRP A 12 12.59 8.45 2.10
N PRO A 13 11.59 7.57 1.89
CA PRO A 13 11.84 6.14 1.84
C PRO A 13 12.83 5.84 0.71
N LEU A 14 13.75 4.92 0.99
CA LEU A 14 14.72 4.40 0.04
C LEU A 14 14.66 2.89 0.11
N LEU A 15 14.51 2.24 -1.04
CA LEU A 15 14.72 0.81 -1.13
C LEU A 15 16.23 0.56 -1.18
N GLU A 16 16.74 -0.23 -0.24
CA GLU A 16 18.08 -0.77 -0.35
C GLU A 16 18.10 -1.77 -1.51
N LYS A 17 18.94 -1.51 -2.51
CA LYS A 17 19.08 -2.43 -3.64
C LYS A 17 19.90 -3.63 -3.18
N SER A 18 19.25 -4.77 -3.01
CA SER A 18 19.93 -6.05 -2.92
C SER A 18 20.68 -6.30 -4.24
N GLN A 19 21.94 -6.74 -4.17
CA GLN A 19 22.58 -7.30 -5.37
C GLN A 19 21.80 -8.55 -5.77
N ILE A 20 21.26 -8.57 -6.98
CA ILE A 20 20.50 -9.71 -7.49
C ILE A 20 21.51 -10.64 -8.17
N PRO A 21 21.86 -11.80 -7.58
CA PRO A 21 22.71 -12.76 -8.27
C PRO A 21 21.97 -13.26 -9.52
N GLU A 22 22.71 -13.47 -10.62
CA GLU A 22 22.12 -14.07 -11.81
C GLU A 22 21.56 -15.46 -11.48
N PRO A 23 20.37 -15.80 -11.99
CA PRO A 23 19.74 -17.06 -11.66
C PRO A 23 20.52 -18.18 -12.33
N LYS A 24 21.08 -19.10 -11.53
CA LYS A 24 21.70 -20.32 -12.08
C LYS A 24 20.65 -21.08 -12.90
N GLN A 25 20.98 -21.38 -14.16
CA GLN A 25 20.15 -22.20 -15.03
C GLN A 25 20.14 -23.63 -14.50
N ILE A 26 18.95 -24.21 -14.40
CA ILE A 26 18.78 -25.63 -14.08
C ILE A 26 18.93 -26.40 -15.38
N SER A 27 19.68 -27.50 -15.37
CA SER A 27 19.69 -28.46 -16.47
C SER A 27 18.68 -29.59 -16.20
N PRO A 28 18.15 -30.28 -17.23
CA PRO A 28 17.20 -31.38 -17.03
C PRO A 28 17.72 -32.49 -16.10
N GLU A 29 19.03 -32.68 -16.04
CA GLU A 29 19.72 -33.67 -15.20
C GLU A 29 19.77 -33.27 -13.71
N GLU A 30 19.64 -31.97 -13.40
CA GLU A 30 19.57 -31.47 -12.03
C GLU A 30 18.19 -31.71 -11.38
N ILE A 31 17.19 -32.16 -12.14
CA ILE A 31 15.87 -32.49 -11.62
C ILE A 31 15.93 -33.84 -10.91
N THR A 32 15.83 -33.86 -9.59
CA THR A 32 15.93 -35.11 -8.79
C THR A 32 14.59 -35.82 -8.55
N VAL A 33 13.50 -35.35 -9.17
CA VAL A 33 12.15 -35.87 -8.95
C VAL A 33 11.99 -37.27 -9.54
N SER A 34 11.28 -38.16 -8.84
CA SER A 34 10.99 -39.52 -9.32
C SER A 34 10.04 -39.48 -10.52
N SER A 35 10.17 -40.46 -11.44
CA SER A 35 9.32 -40.60 -12.62
C SER A 35 7.83 -40.65 -12.28
N THR A 36 7.47 -41.24 -11.13
CA THR A 36 6.09 -41.31 -10.62
C THR A 36 5.43 -39.96 -10.31
N HIS A 37 6.22 -38.89 -10.10
CA HIS A 37 5.71 -37.57 -9.75
C HIS A 37 6.04 -36.51 -10.82
N ILE A 38 6.63 -36.91 -11.96
CA ILE A 38 7.17 -35.97 -12.94
C ILE A 38 6.05 -35.16 -13.64
N GLU A 39 4.92 -35.79 -13.95
CA GLU A 39 3.76 -35.12 -14.56
C GLU A 39 3.14 -34.09 -13.60
N LYS A 40 2.96 -34.46 -12.34
CA LYS A 40 2.48 -33.56 -11.29
C LYS A 40 3.46 -32.39 -11.06
N THR A 41 4.75 -32.64 -11.23
CA THR A 41 5.78 -31.59 -11.15
C THR A 41 5.70 -30.63 -12.31
N LEU A 42 5.39 -31.11 -13.52
CA LEU A 42 5.10 -30.25 -14.66
C LEU A 42 3.88 -29.36 -14.38
N GLU A 43 2.81 -29.92 -13.83
CA GLU A 43 1.63 -29.15 -13.41
C GLU A 43 2.02 -28.04 -12.42
N TYR A 44 2.83 -28.35 -11.39
CA TYR A 44 3.34 -27.34 -10.46
C TYR A 44 4.20 -26.26 -11.15
N ALA A 45 5.04 -26.63 -12.12
CA ALA A 45 5.86 -25.67 -12.86
C ALA A 45 5.00 -24.70 -13.69
N ILE A 46 3.95 -25.20 -14.35
CA ILE A 46 2.98 -24.39 -15.09
C ILE A 46 2.23 -23.47 -14.12
N ASN A 47 1.73 -23.99 -13.00
CA ASN A 47 1.04 -23.20 -11.98
C ASN A 47 1.93 -22.08 -11.42
N CYS A 48 3.22 -22.35 -11.20
CA CYS A 48 4.17 -21.32 -10.79
C CYS A 48 4.36 -20.23 -11.86
N TYR A 49 4.42 -20.62 -13.14
CA TYR A 49 4.51 -19.66 -14.24
C TYR A 49 3.27 -18.77 -14.33
N GLU A 50 2.08 -19.36 -14.21
CA GLU A 50 0.82 -18.61 -14.21
C GLU A 50 0.72 -17.66 -13.01
N ALA A 51 1.09 -18.13 -11.82
CA ALA A 51 1.12 -17.32 -10.60
C ALA A 51 2.05 -16.10 -10.74
N GLU A 52 3.25 -16.25 -11.32
CA GLU A 52 4.15 -15.12 -11.56
C GLU A 52 3.58 -14.16 -12.62
N ASN A 53 2.92 -14.67 -13.66
CA ASN A 53 2.26 -13.82 -14.65
C ASN A 53 1.10 -13.02 -14.05
N GLU A 54 0.33 -13.62 -13.13
CA GLU A 54 -0.75 -12.95 -12.40
C GLU A 54 -0.21 -11.92 -11.40
N ARG A 55 0.88 -12.25 -10.70
CA ARG A 55 1.61 -11.31 -9.85
C ARG A 55 2.07 -10.08 -10.63
N LYS A 56 2.61 -10.26 -11.84
CA LYS A 56 2.97 -9.15 -12.75
C LYS A 56 1.78 -8.25 -13.04
N LYS A 57 0.64 -8.82 -13.48
CA LYS A 57 -0.59 -8.05 -13.75
C LYS A 57 -1.06 -7.29 -12.52
N THR A 58 -1.00 -7.92 -11.34
CA THR A 58 -1.39 -7.29 -10.08
C THR A 58 -0.52 -6.07 -9.76
N VAL A 59 0.81 -6.19 -9.95
CA VAL A 59 1.77 -5.10 -9.71
C VAL A 59 1.54 -3.94 -10.67
N GLU A 60 1.33 -4.24 -11.96
CA GLU A 60 1.01 -3.23 -12.97
C GLU A 60 -0.36 -2.58 -12.69
N GLY A 61 -1.37 -3.38 -12.33
CA GLY A 61 -2.70 -2.90 -11.96
C GLY A 61 -2.69 -1.95 -10.77
N LYS A 62 -1.96 -2.28 -9.70
CA LYS A 62 -1.79 -1.39 -8.53
C LYS A 62 -1.07 -0.09 -8.90
N SER A 63 -0.03 -0.18 -9.74
CA SER A 63 0.72 1.00 -10.19
C SER A 63 -0.14 1.95 -11.03
N SER A 64 -0.97 1.40 -11.92
CA SER A 64 -1.97 2.15 -12.70
C SER A 64 -3.03 2.79 -11.80
N LEU A 65 -3.50 2.07 -10.77
CA LEU A 65 -4.44 2.61 -9.78
C LEU A 65 -3.87 3.86 -9.09
N PHE A 66 -2.60 3.83 -8.66
CA PHE A 66 -1.96 4.99 -8.05
C PHE A 66 -1.98 6.21 -8.98
N ILE A 67 -1.65 6.04 -10.27
CA ILE A 67 -1.69 7.14 -11.25
C ILE A 67 -3.11 7.69 -11.39
N GLY A 68 -4.11 6.82 -11.49
CA GLY A 68 -5.52 7.22 -11.58
C GLY A 68 -5.99 7.99 -10.36
N THR A 69 -5.72 7.49 -9.15
CA THR A 69 -6.12 8.15 -7.91
C THR A 69 -5.42 9.50 -7.73
N ILE A 70 -4.14 9.61 -8.13
CA ILE A 70 -3.39 10.88 -8.09
C ILE A 70 -4.03 11.94 -8.97
N SER A 71 -4.51 11.57 -10.16
CA SER A 71 -5.21 12.50 -11.06
C SER A 71 -6.47 13.08 -10.43
N VAL A 72 -7.27 12.23 -9.77
CA VAL A 72 -8.50 12.67 -9.07
C VAL A 72 -8.16 13.60 -7.90
N ILE A 73 -7.22 13.20 -7.05
CA ILE A 73 -6.78 14.01 -5.89
C ILE A 73 -6.29 15.39 -6.37
N THR A 74 -5.45 15.41 -7.42
CA THR A 74 -4.89 16.65 -7.97
C THR A 74 -5.99 17.58 -8.46
N SER A 75 -6.99 17.06 -9.16
CA SER A 75 -8.12 17.84 -9.68
C SER A 75 -8.94 18.49 -8.55
N VAL A 76 -9.27 17.70 -7.52
CA VAL A 76 -10.03 18.20 -6.34
C VAL A 76 -9.24 19.28 -5.61
N ILE A 77 -7.95 19.05 -5.39
CA ILE A 77 -7.11 19.97 -4.63
C ILE A 77 -6.88 21.28 -5.39
N ILE A 78 -6.63 21.24 -6.69
CA ILE A 78 -6.52 22.46 -7.51
C ILE A 78 -7.83 23.26 -7.47
N GLY A 79 -8.97 22.58 -7.62
CA GLY A 79 -10.29 23.20 -7.53
C GLY A 79 -10.51 23.91 -6.18
N ALA A 80 -10.30 23.18 -5.08
CA ALA A 80 -10.46 23.73 -3.73
C ALA A 80 -9.49 24.88 -3.45
N THR A 81 -8.22 24.74 -3.84
CA THR A 81 -7.19 25.78 -3.65
C THR A 81 -7.55 27.05 -4.42
N SER A 82 -8.00 26.92 -5.68
CA SER A 82 -8.36 28.07 -6.52
C SER A 82 -9.48 28.91 -5.91
N VAL A 83 -10.50 28.26 -5.35
CA VAL A 83 -11.58 28.94 -4.62
C VAL A 83 -11.05 29.61 -3.35
N LEU A 84 -10.22 28.92 -2.58
CA LEU A 84 -9.62 29.46 -1.36
C LEU A 84 -8.76 30.71 -1.62
N VAL A 85 -7.88 30.68 -2.63
CA VAL A 85 -7.00 31.81 -2.95
C VAL A 85 -7.77 33.02 -3.50
N LYS A 86 -8.91 32.80 -4.17
CA LYS A 86 -9.75 33.91 -4.67
C LYS A 86 -10.56 34.62 -3.59
N ILE A 87 -11.02 33.91 -2.57
CA ILE A 87 -11.96 34.44 -1.56
C ILE A 87 -11.22 35.02 -0.34
N ASN A 88 -9.97 34.64 -0.12
CA ASN A 88 -9.23 35.00 1.08
C ASN A 88 -8.01 35.86 0.75
N ASP A 89 -7.78 36.91 1.54
CA ASP A 89 -6.55 37.69 1.48
C ASP A 89 -5.35 36.86 1.90
N TYR A 90 -4.18 37.16 1.31
CA TYR A 90 -2.93 36.50 1.65
C TYR A 90 -2.62 36.65 3.15
N ASN A 91 -2.64 35.52 3.85
CA ASN A 91 -2.31 35.42 5.26
C ASN A 91 -1.39 34.21 5.52
N ILE A 92 -0.87 34.11 6.75
CA ILE A 92 0.03 33.02 7.17
C ILE A 92 -0.58 31.63 6.92
N THR A 93 -1.90 31.49 7.08
CA THR A 93 -2.62 30.22 6.89
C THR A 93 -2.64 29.81 5.42
N ILE A 94 -2.89 30.75 4.50
CA ILE A 94 -2.83 30.51 3.05
C ILE A 94 -1.39 30.18 2.63
N SER A 95 -0.39 30.89 3.15
CA SER A 95 1.01 30.55 2.90
C SER A 95 1.35 29.13 3.35
N PHE A 96 0.82 28.69 4.50
CA PHE A 96 0.98 27.32 4.97
C PHE A 96 0.26 26.29 4.08
N ILE A 97 -0.95 26.60 3.60
CA ILE A 97 -1.68 25.77 2.63
C ILE A 97 -0.86 25.61 1.33
N VAL A 98 -0.27 26.69 0.81
CA VAL A 98 0.60 26.65 -0.38
C VAL A 98 1.85 25.81 -0.13
N LEU A 99 2.46 25.90 1.06
CA LEU A 99 3.58 25.04 1.44
C LEU A 99 3.18 23.55 1.46
N LEU A 100 2.00 23.22 2.01
CA LEU A 100 1.49 21.84 2.00
C LEU A 100 1.27 21.33 0.57
N LEU A 101 0.77 22.18 -0.33
CA LEU A 101 0.61 21.83 -1.76
C LEU A 101 1.94 21.55 -2.44
N PHE A 102 2.97 22.34 -2.13
CA PHE A 102 4.31 22.09 -2.65
C PHE A 102 4.83 20.73 -2.20
N VAL A 103 4.77 20.43 -0.89
CA VAL A 103 5.19 19.13 -0.34
C VAL A 103 4.37 17.99 -0.94
N LEU A 104 3.06 18.16 -1.07
CA LEU A 104 2.18 17.18 -1.71
C LEU A 104 2.60 16.92 -3.15
N THR A 105 2.87 17.97 -3.92
CA THR A 105 3.30 17.85 -5.32
C THR A 105 4.56 17.02 -5.43
N VAL A 106 5.55 17.25 -4.55
CA VAL A 106 6.79 16.44 -4.51
C VAL A 106 6.48 14.95 -4.31
N TYR A 107 5.63 14.61 -3.33
CA TYR A 107 5.26 13.21 -3.08
C TYR A 107 4.44 12.58 -4.22
N MET A 108 3.54 13.34 -4.81
CA MET A 108 2.73 12.88 -5.95
C MET A 108 3.60 12.62 -7.17
N THR A 109 4.51 13.54 -7.52
CA THR A 109 5.45 13.35 -8.62
C THR A 109 6.34 12.13 -8.39
N ARG A 110 6.85 11.92 -7.16
CA ARG A 110 7.64 10.71 -6.84
C ARG A 110 6.82 9.44 -6.97
N THR A 111 5.58 9.44 -6.50
CA THR A 111 4.67 8.30 -6.66
C THR A 111 4.47 7.97 -8.14
N VAL A 112 4.14 8.96 -8.97
CA VAL A 112 3.96 8.77 -10.42
C VAL A 112 5.23 8.28 -11.08
N TRP A 113 6.39 8.85 -10.73
CA TRP A 113 7.69 8.42 -11.26
C TRP A 113 7.96 6.93 -11.03
N PHE A 114 7.74 6.45 -9.81
CA PHE A 114 7.92 5.04 -9.48
C PHE A 114 6.83 4.14 -10.08
N SER A 115 5.58 4.60 -10.15
CA SER A 115 4.51 3.88 -10.84
C SER A 115 4.81 3.70 -12.33
N ILE A 116 5.32 4.73 -13.01
CA ILE A 116 5.73 4.64 -14.42
C ILE A 116 6.86 3.60 -14.57
N LYS A 117 7.84 3.58 -13.68
CA LYS A 117 8.91 2.57 -13.70
C LYS A 117 8.39 1.14 -13.50
N ALA A 118 7.38 0.95 -12.65
CA ALA A 118 6.73 -0.35 -12.48
C ALA A 118 5.94 -0.76 -13.73
N LEU A 119 5.36 0.19 -14.46
CA LEU A 119 4.62 -0.05 -15.71
C LEU A 119 5.50 -0.17 -16.95
N GLU A 120 6.76 0.28 -16.87
CA GLU A 120 7.69 0.27 -17.99
C GLU A 120 7.78 -1.12 -18.63
N ARG A 121 7.77 -1.17 -19.96
CA ARG A 121 7.92 -2.43 -20.69
C ARG A 121 9.30 -3.02 -20.41
N LYS A 122 9.33 -4.29 -20.01
CA LYS A 122 10.56 -5.07 -19.83
C LYS A 122 10.48 -6.34 -20.66
N SER A 123 11.63 -6.97 -20.91
CA SER A 123 11.70 -8.25 -21.60
C SER A 123 11.23 -9.37 -20.68
N TYR A 124 10.30 -10.19 -21.17
CA TYR A 124 9.78 -11.35 -20.47
C TYR A 124 9.94 -12.59 -21.35
N HIS A 125 10.19 -13.73 -20.71
CA HIS A 125 10.18 -15.02 -21.38
C HIS A 125 8.79 -15.63 -21.28
N THR A 126 8.18 -15.93 -22.42
CA THR A 126 6.85 -16.53 -22.49
C THR A 126 6.92 -18.01 -22.80
N LEU A 127 5.92 -18.76 -22.34
CA LEU A 127 5.63 -20.09 -22.87
C LEU A 127 5.02 -19.94 -24.27
N SER A 128 5.50 -20.76 -25.18
CA SER A 128 5.15 -20.83 -26.58
C SER A 128 4.89 -22.29 -26.95
N ILE A 129 4.16 -22.51 -28.03
CA ILE A 129 3.83 -23.87 -28.50
C ILE A 129 5.10 -24.70 -28.73
N ASN A 130 6.16 -24.06 -29.23
CA ASN A 130 7.43 -24.73 -29.53
C ASN A 130 8.12 -25.31 -28.29
N ASP A 131 7.84 -24.79 -27.09
CA ASP A 131 8.42 -25.33 -25.84
C ASP A 131 7.82 -26.70 -25.46
N PHE A 132 6.69 -27.07 -26.07
CA PHE A 132 6.02 -28.36 -25.84
C PHE A 132 6.24 -29.36 -26.99
N LEU A 133 6.69 -28.91 -28.16
CA LEU A 133 6.88 -29.75 -29.34
C LEU A 133 8.27 -30.39 -29.37
N ILE A 134 8.59 -31.17 -28.33
CA ILE A 134 9.89 -31.83 -28.17
C ILE A 134 9.75 -33.32 -28.51
N SER A 135 10.59 -33.83 -29.40
CA SER A 135 10.67 -35.25 -29.75
C SER A 135 11.67 -35.97 -28.83
N ASP A 136 11.22 -36.47 -27.68
CA ASP A 136 12.02 -37.20 -26.71
C ASP A 136 11.21 -38.32 -26.03
N SER A 137 11.87 -39.20 -25.27
CA SER A 137 11.17 -40.21 -24.46
C SER A 137 10.40 -39.56 -23.29
N ASP A 138 9.30 -40.17 -22.84
CA ASP A 138 8.37 -39.59 -21.86
C ASP A 138 9.07 -38.96 -20.64
N GLU A 139 10.01 -39.67 -20.00
CA GLU A 139 10.68 -39.12 -18.81
C GLU A 139 11.61 -37.93 -19.15
N THR A 140 12.42 -38.06 -20.21
CA THR A 140 13.31 -36.98 -20.66
C THR A 140 12.55 -35.76 -21.19
N TYR A 141 11.40 -35.99 -21.81
CA TYR A 141 10.49 -34.97 -22.29
C TYR A 141 9.99 -34.09 -21.12
N TYR A 142 9.43 -34.71 -20.08
CA TYR A 142 8.94 -33.97 -18.92
C TYR A 142 10.06 -33.21 -18.21
N ARG A 143 11.24 -33.81 -18.05
CA ARG A 143 12.40 -33.14 -17.43
C ARG A 143 12.86 -31.91 -18.22
N LYS A 144 12.90 -31.99 -19.55
CA LYS A 144 13.25 -30.84 -20.41
C LYS A 144 12.25 -29.70 -20.25
N ILE A 145 10.96 -30.00 -20.34
CA ILE A 145 9.91 -28.97 -20.21
C ILE A 145 9.92 -28.33 -18.83
N ILE A 146 10.00 -29.13 -17.76
CA ILE A 146 10.06 -28.61 -16.39
C ILE A 146 11.27 -27.67 -16.23
N SER A 147 12.43 -28.06 -16.75
CA SER A 147 13.63 -27.23 -16.72
C SER A 147 13.43 -25.90 -17.46
N GLU A 148 12.90 -25.94 -18.68
CA GLU A 148 12.63 -24.74 -19.47
C GLU A 148 11.65 -23.78 -18.80
N ILE A 149 10.49 -24.29 -18.36
CA ILE A 149 9.49 -23.49 -17.65
C ILE A 149 10.13 -22.86 -16.40
N THR A 150 10.82 -23.65 -15.59
CA THR A 150 11.45 -23.17 -14.35
C THR A 150 12.50 -22.09 -14.63
N ASN A 151 13.31 -22.25 -15.66
CA ASN A 151 14.30 -21.26 -16.07
C ASN A 151 13.64 -19.96 -16.55
N LYS A 152 12.53 -20.03 -17.30
CA LYS A 152 11.75 -18.86 -17.70
C LYS A 152 11.14 -18.15 -16.49
N VAL A 153 10.57 -18.90 -15.54
CA VAL A 153 10.04 -18.37 -14.27
C VAL A 153 11.12 -17.63 -13.49
N ARG A 154 12.30 -18.23 -13.32
CA ARG A 154 13.43 -17.60 -12.60
C ARG A 154 13.87 -16.28 -13.25
N LYS A 155 14.02 -16.25 -14.58
CA LYS A 155 14.38 -15.03 -15.32
C LYS A 155 13.31 -13.96 -15.19
N ASN A 156 12.04 -14.34 -15.33
CA ASN A 156 10.92 -13.41 -15.18
C ASN A 156 10.80 -12.86 -13.76
N SER A 157 11.04 -13.68 -12.74
CA SER A 157 10.90 -13.27 -11.35
C SER A 157 11.86 -12.12 -10.98
N ILE A 158 13.07 -12.09 -11.55
CA ILE A 158 14.00 -10.97 -11.37
C ILE A 158 13.42 -9.66 -11.90
N VAL A 159 12.85 -9.70 -13.12
CA VAL A 159 12.22 -8.54 -13.74
C VAL A 159 10.98 -8.11 -12.95
N ILE A 160 10.15 -9.06 -12.52
CA ILE A 160 8.94 -8.81 -11.72
C ILE A 160 9.30 -8.23 -10.36
N ASN A 161 10.34 -8.74 -9.69
CA ASN A 161 10.84 -8.21 -8.42
C ASN A 161 11.24 -6.73 -8.57
N GLY A 162 11.98 -6.39 -9.64
CA GLY A 162 12.29 -4.98 -9.92
C GLY A 162 11.05 -4.10 -10.13
N LYS A 163 9.96 -4.64 -10.69
CA LYS A 163 8.67 -3.93 -10.77
C LYS A 163 7.97 -3.82 -9.43
N VAL A 164 7.97 -4.88 -8.62
CA VAL A 164 7.42 -4.90 -7.25
C VAL A 164 8.13 -3.87 -6.37
N ASP A 165 9.44 -3.75 -6.49
CA ASP A 165 10.27 -2.77 -5.78
C ASP A 165 9.84 -1.34 -6.13
N ASN A 166 9.70 -1.04 -7.42
CA ASN A 166 9.22 0.27 -7.87
C ASN A 166 7.77 0.53 -7.43
N MET A 167 6.88 -0.45 -7.53
CA MET A 167 5.49 -0.33 -7.05
C MET A 167 5.44 -0.08 -5.54
N THR A 168 6.28 -0.76 -4.76
CA THR A 168 6.37 -0.60 -3.31
C THR A 168 6.86 0.81 -2.96
N MET A 169 7.87 1.30 -3.67
CA MET A 169 8.32 2.69 -3.54
C MET A 169 7.20 3.68 -3.86
N ALA A 170 6.44 3.47 -4.94
CA ALA A 170 5.29 4.30 -5.28
C ALA A 170 4.27 4.29 -4.13
N GLN A 171 3.93 3.12 -3.60
CA GLN A 171 3.00 2.98 -2.48
C GLN A 171 3.46 3.75 -1.24
N GLU A 172 4.76 3.72 -0.92
CA GLU A 172 5.29 4.44 0.23
C GLU A 172 5.20 5.97 0.08
N TYR A 173 5.50 6.51 -1.10
CA TYR A 173 5.27 7.93 -1.37
C TYR A 173 3.79 8.29 -1.39
N PHE A 174 2.94 7.40 -1.90
CA PHE A 174 1.49 7.58 -1.93
C PHE A 174 0.89 7.67 -0.51
N LYS A 175 1.32 6.80 0.41
CA LYS A 175 0.90 6.87 1.83
C LYS A 175 1.24 8.24 2.45
N ARG A 176 2.43 8.78 2.17
CA ARG A 176 2.85 10.11 2.65
C ARG A 176 2.02 11.22 2.03
N ALA A 177 1.72 11.12 0.73
CA ALA A 177 0.81 12.06 0.06
C ALA A 177 -0.58 12.08 0.74
N ILE A 178 -1.15 10.91 1.07
CA ILE A 178 -2.45 10.84 1.79
C ILE A 178 -2.39 11.57 3.14
N VAL A 179 -1.31 11.41 3.90
CA VAL A 179 -1.13 12.12 5.18
C VAL A 179 -1.14 13.64 4.96
N ILE A 180 -0.45 14.13 3.92
CA ILE A 180 -0.45 15.56 3.59
C ILE A 180 -1.84 16.02 3.14
N VAL A 181 -2.60 15.22 2.38
CA VAL A 181 -3.99 15.54 2.01
C VAL A 181 -4.90 15.63 3.24
N ALA A 182 -4.74 14.73 4.21
CA ALA A 182 -5.49 14.78 5.46
C ALA A 182 -5.16 16.06 6.25
N LEU A 183 -3.87 16.39 6.38
CA LEU A 183 -3.42 17.62 7.04
C LEU A 183 -3.93 18.89 6.31
N TYR A 184 -3.84 18.90 4.98
CA TYR A 184 -4.35 19.98 4.13
C TYR A 184 -5.85 20.22 4.37
N SER A 185 -6.64 19.13 4.39
CA SER A 185 -8.08 19.18 4.64
C SER A 185 -8.40 19.69 6.05
N PHE A 186 -7.60 19.28 7.04
CA PHE A 186 -7.74 19.75 8.41
C PHE A 186 -7.44 21.25 8.56
N VAL A 187 -6.40 21.76 7.90
CA VAL A 187 -6.10 23.21 7.90
C VAL A 187 -7.22 24.02 7.26
N ILE A 188 -7.79 23.53 6.15
CA ILE A 188 -8.96 24.15 5.53
C ILE A 188 -10.14 24.20 6.50
N LEU A 189 -10.42 23.10 7.20
CA LEU A 189 -11.48 23.04 8.20
C LEU A 189 -11.26 24.10 9.29
N LEU A 190 -10.04 24.22 9.83
CA LEU A 190 -9.70 25.25 10.81
C LEU A 190 -9.90 26.67 10.27
N LEU A 191 -9.53 26.93 9.01
CA LEU A 191 -9.76 28.22 8.36
C LEU A 191 -11.25 28.55 8.28
N PHE A 192 -12.09 27.59 7.91
CA PHE A 192 -13.55 27.77 7.87
C PHE A 192 -14.13 28.00 9.26
N LEU A 193 -13.71 27.24 10.27
CA LEU A 193 -14.14 27.43 11.66
C LEU A 193 -13.73 28.80 12.20
N SER A 194 -12.53 29.28 11.86
CA SER A 194 -12.08 30.61 12.24
C SER A 194 -12.91 31.70 11.57
N LYS A 195 -13.34 31.51 10.32
CA LYS A 195 -14.16 32.48 9.58
C LYS A 195 -15.64 32.43 9.90
N SER A 196 -16.16 31.32 10.40
CA SER A 196 -17.58 31.17 10.71
C SER A 196 -18.03 31.99 11.93
N GLY A 197 -17.09 32.61 12.66
CA GLY A 197 -17.40 33.43 13.85
C GLY A 197 -18.06 32.63 14.98
N ILE A 198 -18.00 31.28 14.91
CA ILE A 198 -18.55 30.42 15.95
C ILE A 198 -17.62 30.53 17.14
N ASP A 199 -18.13 31.17 18.19
CA ASP A 199 -17.45 31.32 19.47
C ASP A 199 -17.39 29.94 20.17
N PHE A 200 -16.41 29.14 19.73
CA PHE A 200 -16.27 27.74 20.10
C PHE A 200 -16.05 27.59 21.61
N SER A 201 -15.35 28.55 22.23
CA SER A 201 -15.21 28.65 23.68
C SER A 201 -16.56 28.72 24.38
N ARG A 202 -17.47 29.58 23.87
CA ARG A 202 -18.81 29.76 24.42
C ARG A 202 -19.70 28.52 24.22
N HIS A 203 -19.56 27.83 23.10
CA HIS A 203 -20.30 26.59 22.83
C HIS A 203 -19.78 25.43 23.66
N PHE A 204 -18.46 25.31 23.80
CA PHE A 204 -17.81 24.32 24.65
C PHE A 204 -18.14 24.54 26.14
N GLN A 205 -18.13 25.79 26.61
CA GLN A 205 -18.61 26.14 27.96
C GLN A 205 -20.09 25.82 28.16
N LYS A 206 -20.96 26.03 27.15
CA LYS A 206 -22.36 25.61 27.21
C LYS A 206 -22.51 24.09 27.25
N CYS A 207 -21.70 23.34 26.51
CA CYS A 207 -21.68 21.88 26.58
C CYS A 207 -21.20 21.38 27.94
N ILE A 208 -20.13 21.96 28.50
CA ILE A 208 -19.66 21.66 29.85
C ILE A 208 -20.72 22.02 30.88
N ALA A 209 -21.38 23.17 30.76
CA ALA A 209 -22.46 23.58 31.65
C ALA A 209 -23.69 22.65 31.54
N LEU A 210 -24.01 22.14 30.35
CA LEU A 210 -25.04 21.12 30.14
C LEU A 210 -24.64 19.78 30.78
N LEU A 211 -23.40 19.34 30.59
CA LEU A 211 -22.85 18.14 31.22
C LEU A 211 -22.82 18.26 32.75
N ASN A 212 -22.45 19.43 33.28
CA ASN A 212 -22.41 19.69 34.72
C ASN A 212 -23.80 19.92 35.32
N ARG A 213 -24.81 20.23 34.50
CA ARG A 213 -26.24 20.23 34.89
C ARG A 213 -26.85 18.84 34.93
N ILE A 214 -26.17 17.83 34.38
CA ILE A 214 -26.51 16.45 34.69
C ILE A 214 -26.14 16.26 36.15
N GLU A 215 -27.13 16.35 37.04
CA GLU A 215 -26.97 15.91 38.42
C GLU A 215 -26.60 14.43 38.38
N LEU A 216 -25.31 14.16 38.50
CA LEU A 216 -24.78 12.83 38.76
C LEU A 216 -25.21 12.45 40.18
N ASN A 217 -26.47 12.03 40.31
CA ASN A 217 -26.95 11.35 41.51
C ASN A 217 -26.00 10.17 41.76
N GLY A 218 -25.59 9.91 43.01
CA GLY A 218 -24.65 8.85 43.35
C GLY A 218 -25.06 7.47 42.83
N TRP A 219 -26.36 7.28 42.56
CA TRP A 219 -26.90 6.10 41.88
C TRP A 219 -26.45 5.97 40.42
N ASN A 220 -26.31 7.06 39.67
CA ASN A 220 -25.89 7.04 38.26
C ASN A 220 -24.41 6.65 38.11
N THR A 221 -23.55 7.10 39.03
CA THR A 221 -22.14 6.69 39.07
C THR A 221 -22.01 5.22 39.47
N ILE A 222 -22.79 4.75 40.44
CA ILE A 222 -22.84 3.32 40.81
C ILE A 222 -23.30 2.45 39.62
N ILE A 223 -24.35 2.86 38.90
CA ILE A 223 -24.83 2.14 37.71
C ILE A 223 -23.75 2.06 36.62
N LEU A 224 -23.02 3.15 36.37
CA LEU A 224 -21.92 3.16 35.41
C LEU A 224 -20.78 2.22 35.82
N TYR A 225 -20.43 2.15 37.11
CA TYR A 225 -19.44 1.20 37.61
C TYR A 225 -19.92 -0.25 37.48
N VAL A 226 -21.19 -0.54 37.77
CA VAL A 226 -21.76 -1.88 37.59
C VAL A 226 -21.76 -2.28 36.11
N LEU A 227 -22.12 -1.37 35.20
CA LEU A 227 -22.08 -1.61 33.75
C LEU A 227 -20.65 -1.82 33.24
N ALA A 228 -19.67 -1.07 33.74
CA ALA A 228 -18.27 -1.25 33.38
C ALA A 228 -17.71 -2.59 33.87
N ILE A 229 -17.98 -2.97 35.13
CA ILE A 229 -17.54 -4.25 35.70
C ILE A 229 -18.18 -5.43 34.97
N THR A 230 -19.49 -5.35 34.69
CA THR A 230 -20.20 -6.41 33.96
C THR A 230 -19.72 -6.55 32.52
N SER A 231 -19.47 -5.44 31.81
CA SER A 231 -18.86 -5.45 30.48
C SER A 231 -17.48 -6.10 30.50
N PHE A 232 -16.65 -5.77 31.49
CA PHE A 232 -15.31 -6.35 31.65
C PHE A 232 -15.37 -7.86 31.91
N LEU A 233 -16.25 -8.31 32.81
CA LEU A 233 -16.45 -9.73 33.10
C LEU A 233 -16.99 -10.50 31.88
N LEU A 234 -17.91 -9.91 31.11
CA LEU A 234 -18.41 -10.49 29.86
C LEU A 234 -17.30 -10.60 28.81
N SER A 235 -16.44 -9.60 28.70
CA SER A 235 -15.29 -9.61 27.80
C SER A 235 -14.29 -10.70 28.15
N ILE A 236 -13.95 -10.86 29.45
CA ILE A 236 -13.09 -11.95 29.94
C ILE A 236 -13.73 -13.31 29.62
N LYS A 237 -15.02 -13.48 29.91
CA LYS A 237 -15.74 -14.74 29.64
C LYS A 237 -15.78 -15.07 28.15
N ALA A 238 -15.96 -14.07 27.28
CA ALA A 238 -15.91 -14.24 25.84
C ALA A 238 -14.50 -14.64 25.36
N LEU A 239 -13.45 -14.04 25.93
CA LEU A 239 -12.05 -14.39 25.62
C LEU A 239 -11.72 -15.83 26.04
N MET A 240 -12.15 -16.25 27.23
CA MET A 240 -11.94 -17.62 27.73
C MET A 240 -12.68 -18.68 26.91
N ARG A 241 -13.84 -18.34 26.32
CA ARG A 241 -14.59 -19.24 25.44
C ARG A 241 -13.97 -19.43 24.07
N LYS A 242 -13.12 -18.50 23.62
CA LYS A 242 -12.44 -18.54 22.31
C LYS A 242 -11.13 -19.34 22.34
N ASN A 243 -10.55 -19.53 23.53
CA ASN A 243 -9.30 -20.28 23.75
C ASN A 243 -9.53 -21.74 24.21
N LYS A 244 -10.76 -22.25 24.11
CA LYS A 244 -11.16 -23.64 24.33
C LYS A 244 -11.69 -24.21 23.02
#